data_AF-A0ABD0JAX1-F1
#
_entry.id   AF-A0ABD0JAX1-F1
#
_cell.length_a   1.000
_cell.length_b   1.000
_cell.length_c   1.000
_cell.angle_alpha   90.00
_cell.angle_beta   90.00
_cell.angle_gamma   90.00
#
_symmetry.space_group_name_H-M   'P 1'
#
loop_
_entity.id
_entity.type
_entity.pdbx_description
1 polymer ?
#
loop_
_entity_poly.entity_id
_entity_poly.type
_entity_poly.pdbx_seq_one_letter_code
_entity_poly.pdbx_strand_id
1 'polypeptide(L)'
;MSYGRCVEFLVFLACVRATSTLTIRQEPRAVYNNQTGQFHVQLTCISHHGAPRVIWTNPRGQRLNTSSSDGGEFRLLLPNPVTSGLYDCCAFAPNTKPRCASVSVNNVDARFMLMEAEHSDRMNRMDAKFNKTNGEQSVLFHNLNGSYDESKALKQQMTTLQNESKALKQQMKTLQNESKALKQQMTTLQNEIKGLKQVEQQRETFQ
;
A
#
# COMPACT_ATOMS: atom_id res chain seq x y z
N MET A 1 13.35 -54.10 -36.39
CA MET A 1 13.21 -55.18 -35.39
C MET A 1 13.29 -54.56 -34.00
N SER A 2 12.18 -54.49 -33.28
CA SER A 2 12.16 -54.27 -31.83
C SER A 2 10.84 -54.86 -31.30
N TYR A 3 10.95 -55.74 -30.33
CA TYR A 3 9.91 -56.70 -29.94
C TYR A 3 8.88 -56.07 -29.00
N GLY A 4 7.62 -56.02 -29.40
CA GLY A 4 6.48 -55.78 -28.50
C GLY A 4 5.90 -57.11 -28.05
N ARG A 5 6.10 -57.48 -26.77
CA ARG A 5 5.43 -58.64 -26.16
C ARG A 5 3.93 -58.38 -26.07
N CYS A 6 3.15 -59.06 -26.90
CA CYS A 6 1.72 -59.25 -26.67
C CYS A 6 1.56 -60.33 -25.59
N VAL A 7 0.93 -60.00 -24.46
CA VAL A 7 0.52 -60.98 -23.47
C VAL A 7 -0.94 -61.32 -23.77
N GLU A 8 -1.19 -62.56 -24.20
CA GLU A 8 -2.54 -63.08 -24.41
C GLU A 8 -3.22 -63.36 -23.06
N PHE A 9 -4.38 -62.75 -22.84
CA PHE A 9 -5.44 -63.34 -22.02
C PHE A 9 -6.78 -63.18 -22.75
N LEU A 10 -7.53 -64.27 -22.72
CA LEU A 10 -8.74 -64.58 -23.47
C LEU A 10 -9.87 -63.55 -23.33
N VAL A 11 -10.47 -63.22 -24.47
CA VAL A 11 -11.84 -62.70 -24.68
C VAL A 11 -12.12 -61.29 -24.12
N PHE A 12 -11.51 -60.29 -24.75
CA PHE A 12 -12.12 -59.05 -25.28
C PHE A 12 -10.95 -58.12 -25.68
N LEU A 13 -10.74 -57.96 -26.99
CA LEU A 13 -9.80 -56.98 -27.54
C LEU A 13 -10.40 -55.58 -27.39
N ALA A 14 -10.47 -55.09 -26.15
CA ALA A 14 -10.60 -53.67 -25.90
C ALA A 14 -9.20 -53.07 -25.93
N CYS A 15 -8.74 -52.70 -27.12
CA CYS A 15 -7.72 -51.67 -27.23
C CYS A 15 -8.34 -50.42 -26.60
N VAL A 16 -8.12 -50.18 -25.30
CA VAL A 16 -8.43 -48.90 -24.68
C VAL A 16 -7.45 -47.90 -25.27
N ARG A 17 -7.80 -47.39 -26.46
CA ARG A 17 -7.23 -46.14 -26.96
C ARG A 17 -7.62 -45.09 -25.93
N ALA A 18 -6.68 -44.72 -25.07
CA ALA A 18 -6.78 -43.49 -24.31
C ALA A 18 -6.92 -42.35 -25.33
N THR A 19 -8.16 -41.89 -25.55
CA THR A 19 -8.43 -40.75 -26.42
C THR A 19 -7.78 -39.54 -25.77
N SER A 20 -6.72 -39.02 -26.38
CA SER A 20 -6.10 -37.81 -25.86
C SER A 20 -7.05 -36.62 -26.04
N THR A 21 -7.69 -36.23 -24.96
CA THR A 21 -8.71 -35.16 -24.97
C THR A 21 -8.04 -33.80 -25.01
N LEU A 22 -8.49 -32.95 -25.93
CA LEU A 22 -8.16 -31.53 -25.98
C LEU A 22 -9.38 -30.77 -25.47
N THR A 23 -9.18 -29.92 -24.47
CA THR A 23 -10.27 -29.15 -23.84
C THR A 23 -10.06 -27.67 -24.13
N ILE A 24 -11.10 -26.98 -24.56
CA ILE A 24 -11.07 -25.53 -24.83
C ILE A 24 -12.17 -24.86 -24.00
N ARG A 25 -11.86 -23.69 -23.43
CA ARG A 25 -12.83 -22.87 -22.71
C ARG A 25 -12.55 -21.39 -22.88
N GLN A 26 -13.60 -20.59 -22.82
CA GLN A 26 -13.51 -19.16 -22.57
C GLN A 26 -13.38 -18.95 -21.06
N GLU A 27 -12.39 -18.17 -20.64
CA GLU A 27 -12.26 -17.81 -19.23
C GLU A 27 -13.38 -16.84 -18.83
N PRO A 28 -13.95 -16.99 -17.63
CA PRO A 28 -15.10 -16.20 -17.19
C PRO A 28 -14.75 -14.74 -16.86
N ARG A 29 -13.45 -14.43 -16.72
CA ARG A 29 -12.96 -13.09 -16.40
C ARG A 29 -12.03 -12.60 -17.48
N ALA A 30 -12.21 -11.34 -17.87
CA ALA A 30 -11.25 -10.68 -18.74
C ALA A 30 -9.92 -10.46 -18.03
N VAL A 31 -8.83 -10.46 -18.81
CA VAL A 31 -7.47 -10.30 -18.33
C VAL A 31 -6.92 -8.96 -18.81
N TYR A 32 -6.33 -8.19 -17.90
CA TYR A 32 -5.68 -6.93 -18.24
C TYR A 32 -4.35 -7.18 -18.93
N ASN A 33 -4.13 -6.57 -20.09
CA ASN A 33 -2.87 -6.64 -20.81
C ASN A 33 -2.14 -5.28 -20.72
N ASN A 34 -0.95 -5.29 -20.11
CA ASN A 34 -0.13 -4.09 -19.91
C ASN A 34 0.40 -3.48 -21.22
N GLN A 35 0.56 -4.27 -22.28
CA GLN A 35 1.06 -3.80 -23.57
C GLN A 35 0.00 -3.02 -24.34
N THR A 36 -1.25 -3.48 -24.29
CA THR A 36 -2.38 -2.80 -24.95
C THR A 36 -3.06 -1.79 -24.04
N GLY A 37 -2.87 -1.88 -22.72
CA GLY A 37 -3.53 -1.05 -21.72
C GLY A 37 -5.03 -1.35 -21.59
N GLN A 38 -5.48 -2.54 -22.00
CA GLN A 38 -6.90 -2.89 -22.09
C GLN A 38 -7.17 -4.29 -21.51
N PHE A 39 -8.42 -4.53 -21.13
CA PHE A 39 -8.91 -5.87 -20.82
C PHE A 39 -9.18 -6.66 -22.09
N HIS A 40 -8.85 -7.95 -22.06
CA HIS A 40 -9.05 -8.88 -23.17
C HIS A 40 -9.76 -10.14 -22.69
N VAL A 41 -10.63 -10.69 -23.54
CA VAL A 41 -11.17 -12.04 -23.34
C VAL A 41 -10.05 -13.05 -23.55
N GLN A 42 -9.93 -14.01 -22.64
CA GLN A 42 -8.96 -15.08 -22.73
C GLN A 42 -9.65 -16.40 -23.09
N LEU A 43 -9.09 -17.11 -24.06
CA LEU A 43 -9.38 -18.51 -24.31
C LEU A 43 -8.23 -19.36 -23.79
N THR A 44 -8.58 -20.50 -23.22
CA THR A 44 -7.63 -21.48 -22.68
C THR A 44 -7.86 -22.82 -23.35
N CYS A 45 -6.79 -23.43 -23.83
CA CYS A 45 -6.79 -24.75 -24.44
C CYS A 45 -5.83 -25.67 -23.67
N ILE A 46 -6.34 -26.78 -23.16
CA ILE A 46 -5.59 -27.71 -22.31
C ILE A 46 -5.43 -29.04 -23.05
N SER A 47 -4.19 -29.46 -23.21
CA SER A 47 -3.84 -30.77 -23.74
C SER A 47 -3.38 -31.69 -22.60
N HIS A 48 -4.26 -32.60 -22.17
CA HIS A 48 -4.00 -33.52 -21.05
C HIS A 48 -2.83 -34.51 -21.26
N HIS A 49 -2.34 -34.65 -22.50
CA HIS A 49 -1.19 -35.52 -22.83
C HIS A 49 0.01 -34.73 -23.38
N GLY A 50 0.12 -33.43 -23.07
CA GLY A 50 1.30 -32.63 -23.38
C GLY A 50 1.57 -32.46 -24.87
N ALA A 51 0.61 -31.93 -25.64
CA ALA A 51 0.87 -31.50 -27.00
C ALA A 51 1.99 -30.44 -26.99
N PRO A 52 3.00 -30.51 -27.89
CA PRO A 52 4.12 -29.56 -27.87
C PRO A 52 3.69 -28.18 -28.38
N ARG A 53 2.62 -28.10 -29.17
CA ARG A 53 2.11 -26.87 -29.74
C ARG A 53 0.63 -27.03 -30.12
N VAL A 54 -0.11 -25.94 -29.91
CA VAL A 54 -1.44 -25.76 -30.52
C VAL A 54 -1.40 -24.60 -31.52
N ILE A 55 -2.29 -24.68 -32.51
CA ILE A 55 -2.58 -23.60 -33.44
C ILE A 55 -4.01 -23.17 -33.19
N TRP A 56 -4.19 -21.87 -32.97
CA TRP A 56 -5.49 -21.24 -32.86
C TRP A 56 -5.98 -20.79 -34.22
N THR A 57 -7.25 -21.02 -34.52
CA THR A 57 -7.92 -20.52 -35.72
C THR A 57 -9.13 -19.69 -35.31
N ASN A 58 -9.23 -18.48 -35.85
CA ASN A 58 -10.38 -17.60 -35.58
C ASN A 58 -11.58 -17.96 -36.48
N PRO A 59 -12.77 -17.36 -36.24
CA PRO A 59 -13.96 -17.61 -37.05
C PRO A 59 -13.81 -17.25 -38.54
N ARG A 60 -12.77 -16.51 -38.92
CA ARG A 60 -12.44 -16.16 -40.30
C ARG A 60 -11.48 -17.15 -40.96
N GLY A 61 -11.10 -18.22 -40.28
CA GLY A 61 -10.12 -19.20 -40.76
C GLY A 61 -8.66 -18.74 -40.65
N GLN A 62 -8.38 -17.62 -39.98
CA GLN A 62 -7.03 -17.09 -39.83
C GLN A 62 -6.32 -17.73 -38.64
N ARG A 63 -5.06 -18.10 -38.83
CA ARG A 63 -4.22 -18.65 -37.75
C ARG A 63 -3.75 -17.52 -36.83
N LEU A 64 -3.93 -17.69 -35.54
CA LEU A 64 -3.52 -16.73 -34.51
C LEU A 64 -2.26 -17.19 -33.78
N ASN A 65 -1.45 -16.23 -33.33
CA ASN A 65 -0.22 -16.51 -32.58
C ASN A 65 -0.55 -16.87 -31.12
N THR A 66 0.04 -17.96 -30.63
CA THR A 66 -0.20 -18.47 -29.28
C THR A 66 0.60 -17.70 -28.23
N SER A 67 -0.05 -17.23 -27.18
CA SER A 67 0.59 -16.57 -26.03
C SER A 67 0.77 -17.58 -24.90
N SER A 68 1.98 -18.15 -24.82
CA SER A 68 2.47 -19.00 -23.73
C SER A 68 1.86 -20.41 -23.61
N SER A 69 2.73 -21.36 -23.29
CA SER A 69 2.44 -22.76 -22.98
C SER A 69 3.05 -23.07 -21.63
N ASP A 70 2.23 -23.33 -20.61
CA ASP A 70 2.69 -23.80 -19.30
C ASP A 70 2.06 -25.16 -19.02
N GLY A 71 2.88 -26.21 -18.89
CA GLY A 71 2.40 -27.56 -18.55
C GLY A 71 1.36 -28.19 -19.49
N GLY A 72 1.21 -27.70 -20.73
CA GLY A 72 0.18 -28.17 -21.68
C GLY A 72 -1.10 -27.33 -21.69
N GLU A 73 -1.12 -26.21 -20.98
CA GLU A 73 -2.14 -25.16 -21.07
C GLU A 73 -1.66 -24.03 -21.99
N PHE A 74 -2.46 -23.74 -23.02
CA PHE A 74 -2.19 -22.72 -24.03
C PHE A 74 -3.24 -21.63 -23.94
N ARG A 75 -2.80 -20.37 -23.87
CA ARG A 75 -3.71 -19.22 -23.73
C ARG A 75 -3.70 -18.35 -24.99
N LEU A 76 -4.85 -17.76 -25.29
CA LEU A 76 -5.03 -16.80 -26.37
C LEU A 76 -5.82 -15.60 -25.84
N LEU A 77 -5.23 -14.41 -25.94
CA LEU A 77 -5.94 -13.15 -25.72
C LEU A 77 -6.59 -12.71 -27.02
N LEU A 78 -7.90 -12.54 -27.01
CA LEU A 78 -8.65 -12.09 -28.19
C LEU A 78 -8.47 -10.57 -28.38
N PRO A 79 -8.32 -10.09 -29.63
CA PRO A 79 -8.25 -8.65 -29.90
C PRO A 79 -9.57 -7.96 -29.55
N ASN A 80 -9.50 -6.67 -29.21
CA ASN A 80 -10.67 -5.80 -29.03
C ASN A 80 -10.87 -4.98 -30.32
N PRO A 81 -12.04 -5.04 -30.99
CA PRO A 81 -13.27 -5.76 -30.63
C PRO A 81 -13.23 -7.28 -30.89
N VAL A 82 -13.90 -8.02 -30.00
CA VAL A 82 -13.97 -9.49 -30.09
C VAL A 82 -14.85 -9.92 -31.27
N THR A 83 -14.30 -10.77 -32.13
CA THR A 83 -15.04 -11.36 -33.26
C THR A 83 -15.89 -12.52 -32.75
N SER A 84 -17.20 -12.50 -33.01
CA SER A 84 -18.08 -13.62 -32.64
C SER A 84 -17.91 -14.80 -33.60
N GLY A 85 -18.08 -16.02 -33.08
CA GLY A 85 -18.08 -17.25 -33.86
C GLY A 85 -17.27 -18.36 -33.21
N LEU A 86 -16.95 -19.38 -34.02
CA LEU A 86 -16.24 -20.56 -33.57
C LEU A 86 -14.72 -20.34 -33.62
N TYR A 87 -14.08 -20.51 -32.48
CA TYR A 87 -12.62 -20.52 -32.35
C TYR A 87 -12.14 -21.95 -32.15
N ASP A 88 -11.16 -22.36 -32.95
CA ASP A 88 -10.60 -23.70 -32.89
C ASP A 88 -9.21 -23.68 -32.28
N CYS A 89 -8.96 -24.60 -31.35
CA CYS A 89 -7.63 -24.96 -30.90
C CYS A 89 -7.30 -26.33 -31.46
N CYS A 90 -6.22 -26.43 -32.26
CA CYS A 90 -5.78 -27.69 -32.85
C CYS A 90 -4.38 -28.06 -32.36
N ALA A 91 -4.26 -29.23 -31.73
CA ALA A 91 -3.01 -29.85 -31.35
C ALA A 91 -2.46 -30.72 -32.48
N PHE A 92 -1.17 -30.55 -32.79
CA PHE A 92 -0.48 -31.31 -33.84
C PHE A 92 0.56 -32.23 -33.20
N ALA A 93 0.51 -33.51 -33.54
CA ALA A 93 1.50 -34.50 -33.14
C ALA A 93 2.04 -35.24 -34.39
N PRO A 94 3.32 -35.65 -34.40
CA PRO A 94 3.91 -36.36 -35.53
C PRO A 94 3.11 -37.62 -35.89
N ASN A 95 2.91 -37.87 -37.18
CA ASN A 95 2.27 -39.09 -37.71
C ASN A 95 0.83 -39.35 -37.25
N THR A 96 0.11 -38.34 -36.75
CA THR A 96 -1.30 -38.46 -36.36
C THR A 96 -2.13 -37.32 -36.93
N LYS A 97 -3.42 -37.55 -37.14
CA LYS A 97 -4.37 -36.51 -37.56
C LYS A 97 -4.44 -35.42 -36.47
N PRO A 98 -4.48 -34.13 -36.83
CA PRO A 98 -4.61 -33.06 -35.84
C PRO A 98 -5.88 -33.24 -35.00
N ARG A 99 -5.75 -33.00 -33.71
CA ARG A 99 -6.85 -33.06 -32.75
C ARG A 99 -7.31 -31.64 -32.49
N CYS A 100 -8.56 -31.33 -32.80
CA CYS A 100 -9.11 -30.00 -32.62
C CYS A 100 -10.24 -30.00 -31.61
N ALA A 101 -10.37 -28.89 -30.89
CA ALA A 101 -11.49 -28.57 -30.02
C ALA A 101 -11.94 -27.14 -30.32
N SER A 102 -13.24 -26.89 -30.20
CA SER A 102 -13.85 -25.64 -30.62
C SER A 102 -14.63 -24.98 -29.48
N VAL A 103 -14.61 -23.66 -29.41
CA VAL A 103 -15.42 -22.86 -28.48
C VAL A 103 -16.15 -21.77 -29.24
N SER A 104 -17.43 -21.59 -28.96
CA SER A 104 -18.22 -20.49 -29.50
C SER A 104 -18.08 -19.26 -28.61
N VAL A 105 -17.72 -18.12 -29.21
CA VAL A 105 -17.61 -16.83 -28.51
C VAL A 105 -18.69 -15.89 -29.03
N ASN A 106 -19.50 -15.35 -28.11
CA ASN A 106 -20.50 -14.33 -28.40
C ASN A 106 -19.92 -12.93 -28.12
N ASN A 107 -20.08 -11.99 -29.06
CA ASN A 107 -19.56 -10.64 -28.90
C ASN A 107 -20.30 -9.80 -27.85
N VAL A 108 -21.59 -10.04 -27.61
CA VAL A 108 -22.37 -9.36 -26.56
C VAL A 108 -21.89 -9.81 -25.19
N ASP A 109 -21.72 -11.12 -24.99
CA ASP A 109 -21.19 -11.68 -23.74
C ASP A 109 -19.76 -11.21 -23.49
N ALA A 110 -18.92 -11.21 -24.53
CA ALA A 110 -17.57 -10.67 -24.46
C ALA A 110 -17.58 -9.18 -24.10
N ARG A 111 -18.44 -8.37 -24.72
CA ARG A 111 -18.55 -6.94 -24.43
C ARG A 111 -19.00 -6.69 -22.99
N PHE A 112 -19.96 -7.47 -22.49
CA PHE A 112 -20.41 -7.38 -21.11
C PHE A 112 -19.27 -7.74 -20.14
N MET A 113 -18.55 -8.83 -20.38
CA MET A 113 -17.40 -9.24 -19.58
C MET A 113 -16.29 -8.18 -19.52
N LEU A 114 -15.98 -7.55 -20.67
CA LEU A 114 -14.99 -6.47 -20.72
C LEU A 114 -15.46 -5.24 -19.91
N MET A 115 -16.74 -4.86 -20.06
CA MET A 115 -17.33 -3.75 -19.31
C MET A 115 -17.33 -4.01 -17.80
N GLU A 116 -17.67 -5.23 -17.37
CA GLU A 116 -17.64 -5.63 -15.97
C GLU A 116 -16.22 -5.56 -15.39
N ALA A 117 -15.23 -6.05 -16.13
CA ALA A 117 -13.83 -6.00 -15.71
C ALA A 117 -13.32 -4.56 -15.57
N GLU A 118 -13.62 -3.69 -16.55
CA GLU A 118 -13.28 -2.27 -16.49
C GLU A 118 -13.96 -1.56 -15.32
N HIS A 119 -15.25 -1.83 -15.11
CA HIS A 119 -15.99 -1.25 -14.01
C HIS A 119 -15.43 -1.70 -12.66
N SER A 120 -15.13 -2.99 -12.51
CA SER A 120 -14.54 -3.55 -11.29
C SER A 120 -13.16 -2.96 -10.99
N ASP A 121 -12.28 -2.86 -11.99
CA ASP A 121 -10.97 -2.22 -11.82
C ASP A 121 -11.10 -0.74 -11.44
N ARG A 122 -12.05 -0.02 -12.05
CA ARG A 122 -12.33 1.37 -11.70
C ARG A 122 -12.79 1.52 -10.25
N MET A 123 -13.67 0.63 -9.79
CA MET A 123 -14.12 0.61 -8.40
C MET A 123 -12.96 0.28 -7.44
N ASN A 124 -12.16 -0.74 -7.73
CA ASN A 124 -10.99 -1.10 -6.92
C ASN A 124 -9.99 0.05 -6.80
N ARG A 125 -9.75 0.80 -7.89
CA ARG A 125 -8.89 2.00 -7.87
C ARG A 125 -9.50 3.11 -7.02
N MET A 126 -10.82 3.27 -7.05
CA MET A 126 -11.53 4.24 -6.21
C MET A 126 -11.42 3.86 -4.74
N ASP A 127 -11.61 2.60 -4.38
CA ASP A 127 -11.47 2.09 -3.02
C ASP A 127 -10.04 2.27 -2.50
N ALA A 128 -9.04 1.96 -3.32
CA ALA A 128 -7.64 2.20 -2.98
C ALA A 128 -7.35 3.68 -2.71
N LYS A 129 -7.91 4.58 -3.53
CA LYS A 129 -7.77 6.03 -3.34
C LYS A 129 -8.50 6.51 -2.09
N PHE A 130 -9.70 5.98 -1.82
CA PHE A 130 -10.47 6.30 -0.63
C PHE A 130 -9.72 5.87 0.64
N ASN A 131 -9.25 4.63 0.69
CA ASN A 131 -8.49 4.10 1.82
C ASN A 131 -7.21 4.90 2.07
N LYS A 132 -6.49 5.28 1.01
CA LYS A 132 -5.32 6.15 1.12
C LYS A 132 -5.68 7.51 1.73
N THR A 133 -6.72 8.16 1.20
CA THR A 133 -7.18 9.47 1.67
C THR A 133 -7.64 9.43 3.12
N ASN A 134 -8.35 8.37 3.51
CA ASN A 134 -8.80 8.15 4.88
C ASN A 134 -7.61 7.93 5.84
N GLY A 135 -6.58 7.20 5.40
CA GLY A 135 -5.33 7.05 6.15
C GLY A 135 -4.62 8.38 6.36
N GLU A 136 -4.48 9.19 5.30
CA GLU A 136 -3.90 10.53 5.39
C GLU A 136 -4.70 11.45 6.34
N GLN A 137 -6.03 11.39 6.28
CA GLN A 137 -6.91 12.14 7.16
C GLN A 137 -6.75 11.73 8.64
N SER A 138 -6.59 10.44 8.92
CA SER A 138 -6.35 9.93 10.27
C SER A 138 -5.05 10.47 10.87
N VAL A 139 -3.96 10.47 10.09
CA VAL A 139 -2.67 11.04 10.49
C VAL A 139 -2.79 12.55 10.76
N LEU A 140 -3.49 13.27 9.89
CA LEU A 140 -3.76 14.70 10.06
C LEU A 140 -4.50 14.99 11.37
N PHE A 141 -5.51 14.19 11.69
CA PHE A 141 -6.27 14.33 12.94
C PHE A 141 -5.40 14.08 14.18
N HIS A 142 -4.54 13.05 14.15
CA HIS A 142 -3.60 12.77 15.23
C HIS A 142 -2.63 13.94 15.45
N ASN A 143 -2.06 14.48 14.37
CA ASN A 143 -1.14 15.62 14.44
C ASN A 143 -1.82 16.89 14.98
N LEU A 144 -3.07 17.12 14.58
CA LEU A 144 -3.87 18.24 15.09
C LEU A 144 -4.04 18.15 16.61
N ASN A 145 -4.36 16.97 17.13
CA ASN A 145 -4.51 16.75 18.57
C ASN A 145 -3.18 16.93 19.31
N GLY A 146 -2.07 16.39 18.77
CA GLY A 146 -0.75 16.59 19.34
C GLY A 146 -0.37 18.07 19.43
N SER A 147 -0.60 18.84 18.37
CA SER A 147 -0.36 20.29 18.35
C SER A 147 -1.24 21.05 19.35
N TYR A 148 -2.49 20.60 19.54
CA TYR A 148 -3.38 21.17 20.54
C TYR A 148 -2.87 20.94 21.97
N ASP A 149 -2.39 19.73 22.27
CA ASP A 149 -1.82 19.39 23.58
C ASP A 149 -0.53 20.17 23.85
N GLU A 150 0.35 20.31 22.85
CA GLU A 150 1.55 21.15 22.93
C GLU A 150 1.20 22.61 23.22
N SER A 151 0.22 23.16 22.51
CA SER A 151 -0.26 24.54 22.73
C SER A 151 -0.79 24.73 24.15
N LYS A 152 -1.52 23.75 24.69
CA LYS A 152 -2.01 23.76 26.07
C LYS A 152 -0.86 23.72 27.07
N ALA A 153 0.15 22.87 26.85
CA ALA A 153 1.33 22.78 27.69
C ALA A 153 2.14 24.10 27.69
N LEU A 154 2.35 24.69 26.51
CA LEU A 154 3.03 25.99 26.37
C LEU A 154 2.28 27.10 27.13
N LYS A 155 0.95 27.13 27.07
CA LYS A 155 0.14 28.10 27.82
C LYS A 155 0.31 27.95 29.33
N GLN A 156 0.42 26.72 29.83
CA GLN A 156 0.69 26.46 31.25
C GLN A 156 2.09 26.94 31.65
N GLN A 157 3.11 26.60 30.85
CA GLN A 157 4.48 27.07 31.09
C GLN A 157 4.57 28.59 31.12
N MET A 158 3.90 29.29 30.19
CA MET A 158 3.88 30.75 30.19
C MET A 158 3.22 31.32 31.45
N THR A 159 2.17 30.68 31.95
CA THR A 159 1.52 31.07 33.21
C THR A 159 2.47 30.90 34.40
N THR A 160 3.22 29.79 34.44
CA THR A 160 4.23 29.54 35.47
C THR A 160 5.33 30.61 35.44
N LEU A 161 5.92 30.88 34.27
CA LEU A 161 6.95 31.90 34.10
C LEU A 161 6.47 33.30 34.50
N GLN A 162 5.22 33.65 34.21
CA GLN A 162 4.63 34.92 34.66
C GLN A 162 4.55 35.01 36.18
N ASN A 163 4.20 33.91 36.86
CA ASN A 163 4.13 33.88 38.32
C ASN A 163 5.53 33.96 38.95
N GLU A 164 6.50 33.24 38.40
CA GLU A 164 7.90 33.31 38.83
C GLU A 164 8.48 34.73 38.67
N SER A 165 8.21 35.38 37.54
CA SER A 165 8.62 36.78 37.31
C SER A 165 8.02 37.75 38.33
N LYS A 166 6.73 37.57 38.68
CA LYS A 166 6.08 38.37 39.74
C LYS A 166 6.74 38.13 41.11
N ALA A 167 7.06 36.88 41.44
CA ALA A 167 7.72 36.52 42.69
C ALA A 167 9.13 37.11 42.79
N LEU A 168 9.93 37.02 41.72
CA LEU A 168 11.26 37.64 41.65
C LEU A 168 11.18 39.16 41.81
N LYS A 169 10.18 39.81 41.21
CA LYS A 169 9.96 41.25 41.37
C LYS A 169 9.62 41.64 42.81
N GLN A 170 8.88 40.80 43.54
CA GLN A 170 8.62 40.99 44.97
C GLN A 170 9.91 40.85 45.78
N GLN A 171 10.69 39.79 45.55
CA GLN A 171 11.96 39.57 46.24
C GLN A 171 12.94 40.74 46.04
N MET A 172 13.04 41.27 44.82
CA MET A 172 13.88 42.44 44.53
C MET A 172 13.46 43.68 45.33
N LYS A 173 12.15 43.91 45.53
CA LYS A 173 11.67 45.01 46.38
C LYS A 173 12.04 44.80 47.85
N THR A 174 11.92 43.58 48.35
CA THR A 174 12.32 43.24 49.73
C THR A 174 13.80 43.51 49.94
N LEU A 175 14.68 43.00 49.07
CA LEU A 175 16.12 43.24 49.14
C LEU A 175 16.47 44.72 49.06
N GLN A 176 15.77 45.49 48.22
CA GLN A 176 15.97 46.94 48.14
C GLN A 176 15.61 47.65 49.46
N ASN A 177 14.56 47.21 50.13
CA ASN A 177 14.17 47.77 51.43
C ASN A 177 15.15 47.38 52.54
N GLU A 178 15.59 46.12 52.58
CA GLU A 178 16.61 45.64 53.52
C GLU A 178 17.93 46.41 53.35
N SER A 179 18.37 46.64 52.11
CA SER A 179 19.56 47.44 51.82
C SER A 179 19.44 48.89 52.33
N LYS A 180 18.25 49.52 52.18
CA LYS A 180 18.00 50.86 52.73
C LYS A 180 18.05 50.87 54.27
N ALA A 181 17.45 49.87 54.91
CA ALA A 181 17.47 49.73 56.37
C ALA A 181 18.90 49.55 56.90
N LEU A 182 19.70 48.69 56.26
CA LEU A 182 21.11 48.48 56.62
C LEU A 182 21.93 49.77 56.47
N LYS A 183 21.68 50.56 55.41
CA LYS A 183 22.34 51.85 55.20
C LYS A 183 21.99 52.86 56.30
N GLN A 184 20.74 52.86 56.77
CA GLN A 184 20.32 53.68 57.91
C GLN A 184 21.03 53.25 59.19
N GLN A 185 21.07 51.93 59.48
CA GLN A 185 21.79 51.40 60.64
C GLN A 185 23.28 51.77 60.63
N MET A 186 23.96 51.66 59.47
CA MET A 186 25.35 52.09 59.33
C MET A 186 25.55 53.58 59.61
N THR A 187 24.61 54.42 59.18
CA THR A 187 24.65 55.86 59.46
C THR A 187 24.49 56.14 60.96
N THR A 188 23.58 55.44 61.63
CA THR A 188 23.40 55.53 63.08
C THR A 188 24.67 55.12 63.83
N LEU A 189 25.25 53.95 63.51
CA LEU A 189 26.50 53.47 64.12
C LEU A 189 27.65 54.47 63.91
N GLN A 190 27.78 55.05 62.71
CA GLN A 190 28.78 56.07 62.45
C GLN A 190 28.60 57.31 63.34
N ASN A 191 27.36 57.73 63.58
CA ASN A 191 27.07 58.86 64.47
C ASN A 191 27.35 58.50 65.94
N GLU A 192 27.01 57.29 66.39
CA GLU A 192 27.33 56.80 67.73
C GLU A 192 28.84 56.77 67.97
N ILE A 193 29.63 56.24 67.01
CA ILE A 193 31.10 56.24 67.08
C ILE A 193 31.66 57.66 67.18
N LYS A 194 31.13 58.61 66.41
CA LYS A 194 31.54 60.02 66.51
C LYS A 194 31.22 60.62 67.88
N GLY A 195 30.04 60.33 68.43
CA GLY A 195 29.65 60.79 69.77
C GLY A 195 30.55 60.23 70.86
N LEU A 196 30.88 58.93 70.82
CA LEU A 196 31.80 58.31 71.77
C LEU A 196 33.19 58.94 71.74
N LYS A 197 33.73 59.22 70.53
CA LYS A 197 35.02 59.92 70.38
C LYS A 197 35.00 61.31 71.00
N GLN A 198 33.89 62.05 70.88
CA GLN A 198 33.76 63.37 71.51
C GLN A 198 33.76 63.26 73.04
N VAL A 199 33.06 62.27 73.61
CA VAL A 199 33.05 62.02 75.06
C VAL A 199 34.44 61.62 75.57
N GLU A 200 35.15 60.76 74.84
CA GLU A 200 36.53 60.36 75.16
C GLU A 200 37.48 61.57 75.15
N GLN A 201 37.42 62.40 74.10
CA GLN A 201 38.24 63.60 73.98
C GLN A 201 37.94 64.63 75.09
N GLN A 202 36.68 64.77 75.50
CA GLN A 202 36.33 65.59 76.66
C GLN A 202 36.95 65.04 77.93
N ARG A 203 36.88 63.73 78.17
CA ARG A 203 37.44 63.11 79.37
C ARG A 203 38.95 63.35 79.49
N GLU A 204 39.70 63.27 78.40
CA GLU A 204 41.14 63.54 78.38
C GLU A 204 41.49 65.00 78.71
N THR A 205 40.59 65.96 78.44
CA THR A 205 40.82 67.37 78.80
C THR A 205 40.57 67.71 80.27
N PHE A 206 39.97 66.79 81.04
CA PHE A 206 39.67 66.97 82.48
C PHE A 206 40.55 66.11 83.41
N GLN A 207 41.53 65.37 82.89
CA GLN A 207 42.57 64.66 83.64
C GLN A 207 43.91 65.41 83.56
#